data_AF-A0A1S1J8T0-F1
#
_entry.id   AF-A0A1S1J8T0-F1
#
_cell.length_a   1.000
_cell.length_b   1.000
_cell.length_c   1.000
_cell.angle_alpha   90.00
_cell.angle_beta   90.00
_cell.angle_gamma   90.00
#
_symmetry.space_group_name_H-M   'P 1'
#
loop_
_entity.id
_entity.type
_entity.pdbx_description
1 polymer ?
#
loop_
_entity_poly.entity_id
_entity_poly.type
_entity_poly.pdbx_seq_one_letter_code
_entity_poly.pdbx_strand_id
1 'polypeptide(L)'
;MYSSILEKYINDPSWTEVIKLYSGLFEYTIESNEFIKEINSINVYLAAQCSTSFINENLELESEIINKADILLNEKISSNYSIDILYINTMLELGQFEKILPFYEKTLPKNIPYLNSIIHRLFENNTFINANSLNAILKNNSNFYISKIIEFYNSSEIEIEEDQYRLIVNNLIDCKNNKTKYLIDFIKLKNEITLYIEKEKINAIAQKIDDYNDFKFWINKFDIEINYVNYVNDKVKSDISLKVSYLIFCLIVKNKKKFRNYLHSLIQNLIQREDKRCLVLGIFLISYFNKINIFKENLSSENLSLFFLIQNKINLKERECFTRTELQITKKLREINIKENLDSFKGKIYHTKVLSIWKYHYVLHSGNYGLKPSLLPFDETIETLKINDQVSVIGLHIDNKNLRLYTSQKQLKNHSLRFNPKHLNILNKDDIIKCKIFFNDERIRLSPIGLGKDFKCMLMKKYDTADFPLKSQEFVVTQVINPFFVKVLPL
;
A
#
# COMPACT_ATOMS: atom_id res chain seq x y z
N MET A 1 -7.12 -44.59 -26.33
CA MET A 1 -7.00 -44.19 -24.91
C MET A 1 -8.33 -43.60 -24.51
N TYR A 2 -9.11 -44.31 -23.71
CA TYR A 2 -10.32 -43.73 -23.11
C TYR A 2 -9.85 -42.71 -22.07
N SER A 3 -10.15 -41.43 -22.25
CA SER A 3 -10.03 -40.48 -21.13
C SER A 3 -10.94 -41.03 -20.04
N SER A 4 -10.39 -41.46 -18.91
CA SER A 4 -11.20 -41.98 -17.82
C SER A 4 -12.22 -40.90 -17.42
N ILE A 5 -13.43 -41.30 -17.00
CA ILE A 5 -14.45 -40.34 -16.53
C ILE A 5 -13.83 -39.39 -15.48
N LEU A 6 -12.86 -39.89 -14.71
CA LEU A 6 -12.08 -39.14 -13.73
C LEU A 6 -11.34 -37.93 -14.32
N GLU A 7 -10.71 -38.04 -15.49
CA GLU A 7 -10.02 -36.91 -16.16
C GLU A 7 -10.98 -35.76 -16.49
N LYS A 8 -12.23 -36.08 -16.85
CA LYS A 8 -13.22 -35.10 -17.31
C LYS A 8 -13.75 -34.21 -16.18
N TYR A 9 -13.76 -34.72 -14.95
CA TYR A 9 -14.37 -34.04 -13.78
C TYR A 9 -13.36 -33.64 -12.71
N ILE A 10 -12.05 -33.74 -13.00
CA ILE A 10 -10.98 -33.55 -12.02
C ILE A 10 -10.89 -32.15 -11.40
N ASN A 11 -11.48 -31.15 -12.06
CA ASN A 11 -11.54 -29.76 -11.59
C ASN A 11 -12.87 -29.41 -10.92
N ASP A 12 -13.80 -30.36 -10.77
CA ASP A 12 -15.06 -30.17 -10.08
C ASP A 12 -14.89 -30.48 -8.57
N PRO A 13 -15.07 -29.49 -7.67
CA PRO A 13 -14.95 -29.70 -6.23
C PRO A 13 -15.91 -30.77 -5.69
N SER A 14 -17.11 -30.87 -6.28
CA SER A 14 -18.13 -31.86 -5.89
C SER A 14 -17.66 -33.27 -6.22
N TRP A 15 -16.98 -33.44 -7.36
CA TRP A 15 -16.42 -34.72 -7.78
C TRP A 15 -15.23 -35.15 -6.92
N THR A 16 -14.45 -34.18 -6.45
CA THR A 16 -13.34 -34.42 -5.51
C THR A 16 -13.87 -35.04 -4.21
N GLU A 17 -14.96 -34.53 -3.64
CA GLU A 17 -15.57 -35.12 -2.44
C GLU A 17 -16.14 -36.52 -2.70
N VAL A 18 -16.80 -36.73 -3.85
CA VAL A 18 -17.33 -38.05 -4.23
C VAL A 18 -16.21 -39.08 -4.32
N ILE A 19 -15.07 -38.75 -4.94
CA ILE A 19 -13.92 -39.65 -5.04
C ILE A 19 -13.34 -39.98 -3.66
N LYS A 20 -13.20 -39.00 -2.76
CA LYS A 20 -12.72 -39.24 -1.40
C LYS A 20 -13.64 -40.16 -0.61
N LEU A 21 -14.94 -39.92 -0.69
CA LEU A 21 -15.93 -40.79 -0.06
C LEU A 21 -15.83 -42.20 -0.62
N TYR A 22 -15.73 -42.32 -1.95
CA TYR A 22 -15.63 -43.61 -2.64
C TYR A 22 -14.37 -44.38 -2.25
N SER A 23 -13.20 -43.73 -2.10
CA SER A 23 -11.99 -44.41 -1.62
C SER A 23 -12.13 -44.99 -0.22
N GLY A 24 -13.02 -44.44 0.62
CA GLY A 24 -13.33 -44.97 1.95
C GLY A 24 -14.32 -46.14 1.96
N LEU A 25 -14.94 -46.49 0.82
CA LEU A 25 -15.97 -47.53 0.73
C LEU A 25 -15.41 -48.92 0.37
N PHE A 26 -14.13 -49.02 0.03
CA PHE A 26 -13.53 -50.31 -0.31
C PHE A 26 -13.37 -51.19 0.95
N GLU A 27 -13.88 -52.42 0.86
CA GLU A 27 -13.80 -53.41 1.94
C GLU A 27 -12.37 -53.98 2.08
N TYR A 28 -11.61 -54.01 0.98
CA TYR A 28 -10.26 -54.58 0.94
C TYR A 28 -9.20 -53.53 0.61
N THR A 29 -8.09 -53.56 1.36
CA THR A 29 -6.94 -52.65 1.18
C THR A 29 -6.32 -52.74 -0.22
N ILE A 30 -6.35 -53.91 -0.86
CA ILE A 30 -5.79 -54.10 -2.21
C ILE A 30 -6.58 -53.30 -3.25
N GLU A 31 -7.91 -53.39 -3.23
CA GLU A 31 -8.80 -52.67 -4.17
C GLU A 31 -8.70 -51.15 -3.96
N SER A 32 -8.67 -50.72 -2.69
CA SER A 32 -8.43 -49.32 -2.34
C SER A 32 -7.09 -48.81 -2.89
N ASN A 33 -6.01 -49.60 -2.73
CA ASN A 33 -4.69 -49.23 -3.22
C ASN A 33 -4.63 -49.14 -4.75
N GLU A 34 -5.27 -50.07 -5.48
CA GLU A 34 -5.34 -50.01 -6.94
C GLU A 34 -6.09 -48.77 -7.42
N PHE A 35 -7.22 -48.44 -6.76
CA PHE A 35 -7.97 -47.23 -7.04
C PHE A 35 -7.13 -45.97 -6.77
N ILE A 36 -6.46 -45.87 -5.62
CA ILE A 36 -5.63 -44.70 -5.30
C ILE A 36 -4.44 -44.59 -6.26
N LYS A 37 -3.85 -45.70 -6.73
CA LYS A 37 -2.80 -45.69 -7.77
C LYS A 37 -3.33 -45.14 -9.09
N GLU A 38 -4.54 -45.51 -9.49
CA GLU A 38 -5.19 -44.94 -10.67
C GLU A 38 -5.37 -43.43 -10.49
N ILE A 39 -5.90 -42.98 -9.35
CA ILE A 39 -6.04 -41.55 -9.03
C ILE A 39 -4.69 -40.84 -9.02
N ASN A 40 -3.63 -41.42 -8.45
CA ASN A 40 -2.29 -40.84 -8.38
C ASN A 40 -1.71 -40.60 -9.78
N SER A 41 -2.06 -41.43 -10.76
CA SER A 41 -1.66 -41.23 -12.15
C SER A 41 -2.25 -39.95 -12.77
N ILE A 42 -3.41 -39.50 -12.28
CA ILE A 42 -4.20 -38.38 -12.82
C ILE A 42 -4.05 -37.11 -11.97
N ASN A 43 -4.22 -37.20 -10.64
CA ASN A 43 -4.12 -36.08 -9.69
C ASN A 43 -3.49 -36.54 -8.37
N VAL A 44 -2.24 -36.14 -8.18
CA VAL A 44 -1.40 -36.49 -7.03
C VAL A 44 -1.97 -35.95 -5.71
N TYR A 45 -2.63 -34.78 -5.73
CA TYR A 45 -3.24 -34.21 -4.53
C TYR A 45 -4.50 -34.96 -4.11
N LEU A 46 -5.37 -35.31 -5.07
CA LEU A 46 -6.56 -36.11 -4.78
C LEU A 46 -6.18 -37.50 -4.27
N ALA A 47 -5.14 -38.13 -4.82
CA ALA A 47 -4.63 -39.40 -4.32
C ALA A 47 -4.17 -39.32 -2.87
N ALA A 48 -3.46 -38.25 -2.48
CA ALA A 48 -3.07 -38.02 -1.08
C ALA A 48 -4.29 -37.87 -0.15
N GLN A 49 -5.33 -37.17 -0.60
CA GLN A 49 -6.57 -37.04 0.18
C GLN A 49 -7.32 -38.37 0.33
N CYS A 50 -7.32 -39.21 -0.70
CA CYS A 50 -7.86 -40.56 -0.61
C CYS A 50 -7.04 -41.44 0.34
N SER A 51 -5.70 -41.38 0.26
CA SER A 51 -4.79 -42.15 1.12
C SER A 51 -4.98 -41.83 2.60
N THR A 52 -5.11 -40.54 2.93
CA THR A 52 -5.27 -40.07 4.32
C THR A 52 -6.68 -40.23 4.87
N SER A 53 -7.68 -40.44 4.00
CA SER A 53 -9.05 -40.76 4.42
C SER A 53 -9.25 -42.23 4.80
N PHE A 54 -8.26 -43.09 4.55
CA PHE A 54 -8.36 -44.53 4.77
C PHE A 54 -7.89 -44.93 6.18
N ILE A 55 -8.63 -45.85 6.82
CA ILE A 55 -8.43 -46.21 8.25
C ILE A 55 -7.15 -47.04 8.47
N ASN A 56 -6.68 -47.77 7.46
CA ASN A 56 -5.46 -48.59 7.56
C ASN A 56 -4.33 -47.95 6.75
N GLU A 57 -3.40 -47.26 7.42
CA GLU A 57 -2.23 -46.63 6.79
C GLU A 57 -1.45 -47.62 5.91
N ASN A 58 -1.18 -47.25 4.65
CA ASN A 58 -0.31 -48.02 3.75
C ASN A 58 0.93 -47.20 3.39
N LEU A 59 2.01 -47.44 4.14
CA LEU A 59 3.27 -46.71 4.04
C LEU A 59 3.93 -46.77 2.64
N GLU A 60 3.71 -47.85 1.88
CA GLU A 60 4.30 -48.01 0.53
C GLU A 60 3.61 -47.09 -0.48
N LEU A 61 2.27 -47.04 -0.47
CA LEU A 61 1.47 -46.18 -1.33
C LEU A 61 1.74 -44.69 -1.05
N GLU A 62 1.79 -44.32 0.23
CA GLU A 62 2.16 -42.96 0.64
C GLU A 62 3.55 -42.57 0.14
N SER A 63 4.52 -43.47 0.29
CA SER A 63 5.89 -43.25 -0.22
C SER A 63 5.92 -43.03 -1.73
N GLU A 64 5.10 -43.74 -2.50
CA GLU A 64 4.97 -43.56 -3.94
C GLU A 64 4.41 -42.17 -4.31
N ILE A 65 3.34 -41.73 -3.62
CA ILE A 65 2.73 -40.41 -3.82
C ILE A 65 3.73 -39.30 -3.43
N ILE A 66 4.42 -39.44 -2.30
CA ILE A 66 5.44 -38.51 -1.81
C ILE A 66 6.57 -38.38 -2.84
N ASN A 67 7.13 -39.48 -3.32
CA ASN A 67 8.24 -39.44 -4.28
C ASN A 67 7.84 -38.76 -5.59
N LYS A 68 6.63 -39.04 -6.08
CA LYS A 68 6.12 -38.39 -7.31
C LYS A 68 5.94 -36.88 -7.12
N ALA A 69 5.34 -36.46 -6.01
CA ALA A 69 5.18 -35.04 -5.71
C ALA A 69 6.54 -34.32 -5.55
N ASP A 70 7.53 -34.97 -4.94
CA ASP A 70 8.87 -34.42 -4.71
C ASP A 70 9.62 -34.17 -6.04
N ILE A 71 9.58 -35.14 -6.96
CA ILE A 71 10.16 -35.00 -8.30
C ILE A 71 9.54 -33.81 -9.03
N LEU A 72 8.21 -33.73 -9.07
CA LEU A 72 7.48 -32.68 -9.79
C LEU A 72 7.70 -31.29 -9.19
N LEU A 73 7.85 -31.20 -7.86
CA LEU A 73 8.20 -29.98 -7.16
C LEU A 73 9.62 -29.51 -7.52
N ASN A 74 10.59 -30.42 -7.52
CA ASN A 74 12.00 -30.10 -7.80
C ASN A 74 12.26 -29.75 -9.28
N GLU A 75 11.57 -30.41 -10.22
CA GLU A 75 11.65 -30.11 -11.66
C GLU A 75 11.19 -28.67 -11.99
N LYS A 76 10.19 -28.15 -11.27
CA LYS A 76 9.69 -26.78 -11.51
C LYS A 76 10.57 -25.69 -10.91
N ILE A 77 11.37 -26.00 -9.88
CA ILE A 77 12.36 -25.05 -9.33
C ILE A 77 13.49 -24.82 -10.32
N SER A 78 14.07 -25.90 -10.86
CA SER A 78 15.23 -25.82 -11.75
C SER A 78 14.91 -25.11 -13.08
N SER A 79 13.66 -25.17 -13.51
CA SER A 79 13.19 -24.64 -14.79
C SER A 79 12.58 -23.24 -14.73
N ASN A 80 12.55 -22.58 -13.56
CA ASN A 80 11.94 -21.25 -13.38
C ASN A 80 10.46 -21.18 -13.83
N TYR A 81 9.63 -22.20 -13.64
CA TYR A 81 8.19 -22.10 -13.92
C TYR A 81 7.35 -21.73 -12.68
N SER A 82 6.06 -21.43 -12.87
CA SER A 82 5.11 -21.26 -11.77
C SER A 82 4.96 -22.59 -11.04
N ILE A 83 5.20 -22.59 -9.73
CA ILE A 83 5.00 -23.76 -8.89
C ILE A 83 3.51 -24.14 -8.96
N ASP A 84 3.24 -25.43 -9.13
CA ASP A 84 1.87 -25.93 -9.02
C ASP A 84 1.52 -26.12 -7.53
N ILE A 85 0.48 -25.42 -7.09
CA ILE A 85 0.02 -25.45 -5.69
C ILE A 85 -0.39 -26.87 -5.28
N LEU A 86 -0.86 -27.68 -6.24
CA LEU A 86 -1.33 -29.04 -5.96
C LEU A 86 -0.26 -29.88 -5.27
N TYR A 87 0.99 -29.82 -5.71
CA TYR A 87 2.05 -30.64 -5.12
C TYR A 87 2.48 -30.16 -3.72
N ILE A 88 2.45 -28.85 -3.47
CA ILE A 88 2.66 -28.33 -2.11
C ILE A 88 1.52 -28.82 -1.21
N ASN A 89 0.28 -28.74 -1.69
CA ASN A 89 -0.87 -29.25 -0.96
C ASN A 89 -0.81 -30.77 -0.72
N THR A 90 -0.29 -31.56 -1.67
CA THR A 90 -0.02 -32.99 -1.48
C THR A 90 0.93 -33.22 -0.31
N MET A 91 2.07 -32.52 -0.28
CA MET A 91 3.04 -32.65 0.81
C MET A 91 2.44 -32.27 2.16
N LEU A 92 1.55 -31.27 2.19
CA LEU A 92 0.86 -30.87 3.40
C LEU A 92 -0.17 -31.88 3.87
N GLU A 93 -0.91 -32.49 2.95
CA GLU A 93 -1.88 -33.54 3.26
C GLU A 93 -1.18 -34.76 3.87
N LEU A 94 0.01 -35.12 3.36
CA LEU A 94 0.80 -36.28 3.81
C LEU A 94 1.78 -35.97 4.95
N GLY A 95 1.68 -34.80 5.59
CA GLY A 95 2.56 -34.41 6.70
C GLY A 95 4.04 -34.23 6.35
N GLN A 96 4.42 -34.19 5.06
CA GLN A 96 5.80 -34.06 4.57
C GLN A 96 6.28 -32.61 4.50
N PHE A 97 6.10 -31.87 5.59
CA PHE A 97 6.34 -30.43 5.64
C PHE A 97 7.82 -30.06 5.39
N GLU A 98 8.77 -30.85 5.88
CA GLU A 98 10.20 -30.58 5.70
C GLU A 98 10.59 -30.49 4.22
N LYS A 99 9.91 -31.25 3.34
CA LYS A 99 10.15 -31.23 1.90
C LYS A 99 9.74 -29.92 1.23
N ILE A 100 8.78 -29.18 1.79
CA ILE A 100 8.34 -27.90 1.20
C ILE A 100 9.11 -26.69 1.73
N LEU A 101 9.87 -26.82 2.83
CA LEU A 101 10.60 -25.70 3.42
C LEU A 101 11.61 -25.02 2.49
N PRO A 102 12.43 -25.76 1.71
CA PRO A 102 13.36 -25.16 0.77
C PRO A 102 12.69 -24.25 -0.26
N PHE A 103 11.39 -24.46 -0.53
CA PHE A 103 10.62 -23.66 -1.49
C PHE A 103 10.36 -22.26 -0.99
N TYR A 104 10.13 -22.08 0.32
CA TYR A 104 9.96 -20.77 0.94
C TYR A 104 11.31 -20.04 1.08
N GLU A 105 12.39 -20.76 1.36
CA GLU A 105 13.74 -20.18 1.46
C GLU A 105 14.26 -19.63 0.12
N LYS A 106 13.95 -20.30 -0.99
CA LYS A 106 14.52 -20.03 -2.33
C LYS A 106 13.52 -19.42 -3.32
N THR A 107 12.36 -18.96 -2.85
CA THR A 107 11.27 -18.53 -3.75
C THR A 107 11.65 -17.30 -4.59
N LEU A 108 11.36 -17.36 -5.90
CA LEU A 108 11.35 -16.18 -6.76
C LEU A 108 10.10 -15.31 -6.53
N PRO A 109 10.16 -13.97 -6.71
CA PRO A 109 9.04 -13.06 -6.46
C PRO A 109 7.71 -13.43 -7.11
N LYS A 110 7.74 -14.05 -8.30
CA LYS A 110 6.54 -14.47 -9.04
C LYS A 110 5.71 -15.58 -8.36
N ASN A 111 6.35 -16.40 -7.51
CA ASN A 111 5.70 -17.51 -6.83
C ASN A 111 5.18 -17.12 -5.42
N ILE A 112 5.57 -15.93 -4.94
CA ILE A 112 5.21 -15.43 -3.61
C ILE A 112 3.69 -15.31 -3.39
N PRO A 113 2.87 -14.79 -4.32
CA PRO A 113 1.42 -14.71 -4.11
C PRO A 113 0.78 -16.07 -3.83
N TYR A 114 1.23 -17.12 -4.53
CA TYR A 114 0.73 -18.48 -4.39
C TYR A 114 1.16 -19.10 -3.05
N LEU A 115 2.43 -18.98 -2.67
CA LEU A 115 2.89 -19.43 -1.35
C LEU A 115 2.21 -18.66 -0.21
N ASN A 116 1.93 -17.38 -0.40
CA ASN A 116 1.18 -16.57 0.56
C ASN A 116 -0.24 -17.07 0.78
N SER A 117 -0.91 -17.67 -0.21
CA SER A 117 -2.24 -18.26 -0.01
C SER A 117 -2.20 -19.56 0.80
N ILE A 118 -1.08 -20.27 0.79
CA ILE A 118 -0.93 -21.57 1.47
C ILE A 118 -0.50 -21.40 2.93
N ILE A 119 0.12 -20.27 3.28
CA ILE A 119 0.65 -20.06 4.62
C ILE A 119 -0.42 -20.14 5.73
N HIS A 120 -1.68 -19.75 5.46
CA HIS A 120 -2.76 -19.92 6.45
C HIS A 120 -3.05 -21.39 6.71
N ARG A 121 -3.06 -22.22 5.65
CA ARG A 121 -3.27 -23.66 5.77
C ARG A 121 -2.11 -24.35 6.49
N LEU A 122 -0.88 -23.84 6.32
CA LEU A 122 0.26 -24.27 7.13
C LEU A 122 0.03 -24.03 8.61
N PHE A 123 -0.58 -22.89 8.93
CA PHE A 123 -0.79 -22.50 10.30
C PHE A 123 -2.03 -23.14 10.94
N GLU A 124 -3.12 -23.35 10.20
CA GLU A 124 -4.36 -23.98 10.66
C GLU A 124 -4.18 -25.44 11.09
N ASN A 125 -3.22 -26.17 10.49
CA ASN A 125 -2.98 -27.56 10.84
C ASN A 125 -2.32 -27.75 12.23
N ASN A 126 -2.03 -26.67 12.97
CA ASN A 126 -1.69 -26.53 14.42
C ASN A 126 -0.64 -27.45 15.07
N THR A 127 -0.23 -28.55 14.45
CA THR A 127 0.60 -29.60 15.03
C THR A 127 2.08 -29.45 14.66
N PHE A 128 2.44 -28.52 13.76
CA PHE A 128 3.74 -28.54 13.08
C PHE A 128 4.47 -27.20 12.93
N ILE A 129 3.96 -26.09 13.50
CA ILE A 129 4.67 -24.80 13.44
C ILE A 129 5.81 -24.79 14.47
N ASN A 130 6.88 -25.53 14.20
CA ASN A 130 8.11 -25.44 14.97
C ASN A 130 8.99 -24.27 14.46
N ALA A 131 9.96 -23.85 15.27
CA ALA A 131 10.89 -22.77 14.95
C ALA A 131 11.55 -22.90 13.59
N ASN A 132 11.96 -24.12 13.22
CA ASN A 132 12.70 -24.40 12.01
C ASN A 132 11.86 -24.06 10.78
N SER A 133 10.57 -24.34 10.87
CA SER A 133 9.59 -24.08 9.83
C SER A 133 9.39 -22.59 9.59
N LEU A 134 9.15 -21.83 10.66
CA LEU A 134 9.02 -20.38 10.61
C LEU A 134 10.31 -19.71 10.14
N ASN A 135 11.44 -20.20 10.64
CA ASN A 135 12.74 -19.68 10.28
C ASN A 135 12.97 -19.85 8.77
N ALA A 136 12.73 -21.04 8.23
CA ALA A 136 12.84 -21.31 6.80
C ALA A 136 11.88 -20.42 5.96
N ILE A 137 10.65 -20.19 6.44
CA ILE A 137 9.69 -19.30 5.75
C ILE A 137 10.18 -17.85 5.74
N LEU A 138 10.72 -17.38 6.85
CA LEU A 138 11.16 -15.99 7.01
C LEU A 138 12.54 -15.73 6.38
N LYS A 139 13.35 -16.77 6.21
CA LYS A 139 14.68 -16.70 5.61
C LYS A 139 14.53 -16.24 4.16
N ASN A 140 15.18 -15.12 3.83
CA ASN A 140 15.17 -14.42 2.54
C ASN A 140 13.88 -13.68 2.13
N ASN A 141 12.70 -14.08 2.61
CA ASN A 141 11.41 -13.53 2.16
C ASN A 141 10.52 -12.95 3.28
N SER A 142 11.10 -12.66 4.45
CA SER A 142 10.41 -12.12 5.63
C SER A 142 9.36 -11.03 5.36
N ASN A 143 9.65 -10.07 4.48
CA ASN A 143 8.73 -8.99 4.11
C ASN A 143 7.35 -9.42 3.61
N PHE A 144 7.25 -10.62 3.05
CA PHE A 144 6.01 -11.12 2.45
C PHE A 144 5.18 -11.93 3.43
N TYR A 145 5.82 -12.55 4.42
CA TYR A 145 5.20 -13.52 5.30
C TYR A 145 5.00 -13.01 6.73
N ILE A 146 5.83 -12.08 7.23
CA ILE A 146 5.78 -11.61 8.63
C ILE A 146 4.38 -11.16 9.03
N SER A 147 3.68 -10.37 8.21
CA SER A 147 2.39 -9.84 8.61
C SER A 147 1.35 -10.93 8.88
N LYS A 148 1.35 -12.00 8.07
CA LYS A 148 0.45 -13.14 8.24
C LYS A 148 0.85 -14.00 9.44
N ILE A 149 2.15 -14.16 9.67
CA ILE A 149 2.67 -14.84 10.86
C ILE A 149 2.24 -14.09 12.13
N ILE A 150 2.39 -12.76 12.14
CA ILE A 150 1.95 -11.91 13.26
C ILE A 150 0.43 -12.03 13.46
N GLU A 151 -0.35 -12.02 12.38
CA GLU A 151 -1.81 -12.18 12.45
C GLU A 151 -2.18 -13.53 13.08
N PHE A 152 -1.57 -14.62 12.61
CA PHE A 152 -1.78 -15.96 13.16
C PHE A 152 -1.45 -16.05 14.65
N TYR A 153 -0.31 -15.51 15.10
CA TYR A 153 0.05 -15.53 16.51
C TYR A 153 -0.82 -14.62 17.39
N ASN A 154 -1.42 -13.58 16.83
CA ASN A 154 -2.40 -12.77 17.57
C ASN A 154 -3.78 -13.43 17.64
N SER A 155 -4.12 -14.33 16.71
CA SER A 155 -5.42 -15.00 16.66
C SER A 155 -5.42 -16.43 17.19
N SER A 156 -4.25 -17.04 17.38
CA SER A 156 -4.11 -18.40 17.91
C SER A 156 -3.77 -18.40 19.40
N GLU A 157 -4.11 -19.49 20.09
CA GLU A 157 -3.67 -19.77 21.47
C GLU A 157 -2.25 -20.34 21.51
N ILE A 158 -1.59 -20.48 20.36
CA ILE A 158 -0.27 -21.10 20.24
C ILE A 158 0.79 -20.08 20.63
N GLU A 159 1.60 -20.41 21.63
CA GLU A 159 2.74 -19.59 22.01
C GLU A 159 4.01 -20.00 21.26
N ILE A 160 4.83 -19.01 20.91
CA ILE A 160 6.20 -19.24 20.43
C ILE A 160 7.10 -19.43 21.65
N GLU A 161 7.81 -20.56 21.71
CA GLU A 161 8.83 -20.80 22.73
C GLU A 161 9.93 -19.73 22.70
N GLU A 162 10.49 -19.42 23.86
CA GLU A 162 11.41 -18.29 24.02
C GLU A 162 12.70 -18.41 23.20
N ASP A 163 13.32 -19.59 23.18
CA ASP A 163 14.55 -19.83 22.41
C ASP A 163 14.30 -19.71 20.90
N GLN A 164 13.14 -20.20 20.46
CA GLN A 164 12.70 -20.13 19.07
C GLN A 164 12.45 -18.68 18.65
N TYR A 165 11.78 -17.92 19.51
CA TYR A 165 11.53 -16.51 19.31
C TYR A 165 12.83 -15.72 19.16
N ARG A 166 13.80 -15.95 20.05
CA ARG A 166 15.13 -15.32 20.00
C ARG A 166 15.85 -15.62 18.69
N LEU A 167 15.82 -16.87 18.23
CA LEU A 167 16.43 -17.28 16.96
C LEU A 167 15.80 -16.54 15.76
N ILE A 168 14.47 -16.50 15.69
CA ILE A 168 13.76 -15.83 14.60
C ILE A 168 14.09 -14.33 14.58
N VAL A 169 14.06 -13.66 15.74
CA VAL A 169 14.37 -12.24 15.84
C VAL A 169 15.79 -11.93 15.34
N ASN A 170 16.78 -12.74 15.71
CA ASN A 170 18.16 -12.58 15.24
C ASN A 170 18.24 -12.70 13.71
N ASN A 171 17.57 -13.69 13.12
CA ASN A 171 17.54 -13.85 11.66
C ASN A 171 16.83 -12.68 10.95
N LEU A 172 15.77 -12.15 11.55
CA LEU A 172 15.07 -10.97 11.03
C LEU A 172 15.91 -9.69 11.06
N ILE A 173 16.81 -9.58 12.04
CA ILE A 173 17.76 -8.45 12.17
C ILE A 173 18.86 -8.54 11.12
N ASP A 174 19.37 -9.74 10.86
CA ASP A 174 20.44 -9.98 9.89
C ASP A 174 19.94 -9.93 8.43
N CYS A 175 18.63 -10.06 8.22
CA CYS A 175 18.01 -9.96 6.90
C CYS A 175 18.02 -8.51 6.38
N LYS A 176 18.97 -8.19 5.47
CA LYS A 176 19.13 -6.86 4.86
C LYS A 176 17.86 -6.29 4.20
N ASN A 177 17.01 -7.17 3.67
CA ASN A 177 15.82 -6.76 2.93
C ASN A 177 14.62 -6.50 3.83
N ASN A 178 14.66 -6.88 5.11
CA ASN A 178 13.50 -6.77 5.99
C ASN A 178 13.10 -5.31 6.28
N LYS A 179 11.81 -4.99 6.17
CA LYS A 179 11.31 -3.67 6.56
C LYS A 179 11.36 -3.55 8.08
N THR A 180 11.97 -2.47 8.56
CA THR A 180 12.10 -2.16 10.00
C THR A 180 10.79 -2.29 10.77
N LYS A 181 9.66 -1.86 10.18
CA LYS A 181 8.34 -1.99 10.81
C LYS A 181 7.97 -3.45 11.12
N TYR A 182 8.22 -4.37 10.20
CA TYR A 182 7.88 -5.78 10.37
C TYR A 182 8.72 -6.45 11.46
N LEU A 183 10.01 -6.14 11.51
CA LEU A 183 10.86 -6.56 12.63
C LEU A 183 10.29 -6.08 13.96
N ILE A 184 9.94 -4.80 14.06
CA ILE A 184 9.42 -4.21 15.30
C ILE A 184 8.08 -4.84 15.69
N ASP A 185 7.17 -5.00 14.74
CA ASP A 185 5.87 -5.61 15.00
C ASP A 185 6.00 -7.08 15.44
N PHE A 186 6.99 -7.81 14.91
CA PHE A 186 7.30 -9.16 15.38
C PHE A 186 7.89 -9.15 16.80
N ILE A 187 8.78 -8.20 17.12
CA ILE A 187 9.34 -8.04 18.47
C ILE A 187 8.27 -7.68 19.51
N LYS A 188 7.15 -7.06 19.10
CA LYS A 188 6.02 -6.76 20.00
C LYS A 188 5.23 -8.00 20.43
N LEU A 189 5.30 -9.12 19.69
CA LEU A 189 4.55 -10.34 20.02
C LEU A 189 4.92 -10.89 21.41
N LYS A 190 6.20 -10.82 21.80
CA LYS A 190 6.71 -11.27 23.09
C LYS A 190 7.65 -10.21 23.67
N ASN A 191 7.06 -9.08 24.07
CA ASN A 191 7.80 -7.91 24.54
C ASN A 191 8.57 -8.17 25.86
N GLU A 192 8.21 -9.18 26.62
CA GLU A 192 8.84 -9.61 27.86
C GLU A 192 10.15 -10.37 27.66
N ILE A 193 10.34 -11.04 26.51
CA ILE A 193 11.53 -11.87 26.25
C ILE A 193 12.78 -11.00 26.08
N THR A 194 13.84 -11.30 26.82
CA THR A 194 15.12 -10.57 26.68
C THR A 194 15.81 -10.98 25.38
N LEU A 195 16.29 -10.00 24.60
CA LEU A 195 16.95 -10.24 23.32
C LEU A 195 18.42 -9.81 23.38
N TYR A 196 19.34 -10.69 22.99
CA TYR A 196 20.78 -10.43 22.97
C TYR A 196 21.22 -10.03 21.56
N ILE A 197 21.18 -8.74 21.26
CA ILE A 197 21.55 -8.18 19.95
C ILE A 197 22.70 -7.19 20.15
N GLU A 198 23.66 -7.20 19.24
CA GLU A 198 24.79 -6.26 19.26
C GLU A 198 24.32 -4.80 19.23
N LYS A 199 24.92 -3.97 20.09
CA LYS A 199 24.59 -2.54 20.25
C LYS A 199 24.67 -1.77 18.93
N GLU A 200 25.61 -2.12 18.06
CA GLU A 200 25.76 -1.51 16.74
C GLU A 200 24.55 -1.76 15.84
N LYS A 201 24.05 -3.01 15.80
CA LYS A 201 22.84 -3.38 15.04
C LYS A 201 21.60 -2.69 15.60
N ILE A 202 21.47 -2.68 16.92
CA ILE A 202 20.37 -1.98 17.63
C ILE A 202 20.33 -0.50 17.24
N ASN A 203 21.48 0.17 17.27
CA ASN A 203 21.59 1.59 16.90
C ASN A 203 21.32 1.81 15.41
N ALA A 204 21.85 0.95 14.54
CA ALA A 204 21.62 1.03 13.10
C ALA A 204 20.14 0.88 12.73
N ILE A 205 19.41 0.00 13.43
CA ILE A 205 17.96 -0.16 13.24
C ILE A 205 17.22 1.06 13.77
N ALA A 206 17.58 1.58 14.94
CA ALA A 206 16.95 2.78 15.51
C ALA A 206 16.98 3.97 14.52
N GLN A 207 18.08 4.15 13.79
CA GLN A 207 18.23 5.18 12.75
C GLN A 207 17.26 4.99 11.55
N LYS A 208 16.77 3.77 11.31
CA LYS A 208 15.82 3.46 10.24
C LYS A 208 14.35 3.57 10.68
N ILE A 209 14.07 3.85 11.96
CA ILE A 209 12.69 3.95 12.46
C ILE A 209 12.15 5.35 12.21
N ASP A 210 11.01 5.42 11.53
CA ASP A 210 10.37 6.67 11.17
C ASP A 210 9.10 6.99 12.00
N ASP A 211 8.55 5.99 12.72
CA ASP A 211 7.36 6.19 13.57
C ASP A 211 7.77 6.42 15.04
N TYR A 212 7.16 7.43 15.68
CA TYR A 212 7.46 7.77 17.07
C TYR A 212 7.17 6.64 18.06
N ASN A 213 6.07 5.89 17.87
CA ASN A 213 5.69 4.84 18.81
C ASN A 213 6.62 3.64 18.66
N ASP A 214 6.95 3.26 17.42
CA ASP A 214 7.91 2.20 17.14
C ASP A 214 9.30 2.56 17.64
N PHE A 215 9.71 3.83 17.49
CA PHE A 215 10.99 4.32 17.99
C PHE A 215 11.02 4.26 19.52
N LYS A 216 9.99 4.78 20.20
CA LYS A 216 9.88 4.74 21.66
C LYS A 216 9.92 3.29 22.18
N PHE A 217 9.18 2.40 21.52
CA PHE A 217 9.20 0.97 21.84
C PHE A 217 10.61 0.41 21.73
N TRP A 218 11.30 0.65 20.62
CA TRP A 218 12.65 0.15 20.37
C TRP A 218 13.65 0.64 21.42
N ILE A 219 13.61 1.93 21.76
CA ILE A 219 14.53 2.53 22.75
C ILE A 219 14.31 1.87 24.11
N ASN A 220 13.06 1.71 24.51
CA ASN A 220 12.73 1.10 25.80
C ASN A 220 13.06 -0.40 25.83
N LYS A 221 12.81 -1.12 24.73
CA LYS A 221 13.03 -2.57 24.63
C LYS A 221 14.51 -2.95 24.82
N PHE A 222 15.40 -2.08 24.36
CA PHE A 222 16.85 -2.32 24.37
C PHE A 222 17.63 -1.40 25.32
N ASP A 223 16.93 -0.63 26.15
CA ASP A 223 17.50 0.37 27.07
C ASP A 223 18.58 1.24 26.42
N ILE A 224 18.25 1.80 25.25
CA ILE A 224 19.23 2.52 24.42
C ILE A 224 19.37 3.95 24.92
N GLU A 225 20.56 4.33 25.36
CA GLU A 225 20.86 5.74 25.61
C GLU A 225 21.07 6.50 24.30
N ILE A 226 20.18 7.46 24.00
CA ILE A 226 20.24 8.26 22.78
C ILE A 226 20.50 9.73 23.07
N ASN A 227 21.50 10.26 22.38
CA ASN A 227 21.64 11.70 22.19
C ASN A 227 20.60 12.19 21.19
N TYR A 228 19.43 12.58 21.70
CA TYR A 228 18.31 13.03 20.87
C TYR A 228 18.65 14.24 19.99
N VAL A 229 19.57 15.11 20.42
CA VAL A 229 19.98 16.28 19.63
C VAL A 229 20.70 15.80 18.37
N ASN A 230 21.70 14.94 18.51
CA ASN A 230 22.42 14.38 17.36
C ASN A 230 21.49 13.57 16.46
N TYR A 231 20.62 12.75 17.03
CA TYR A 231 19.63 11.97 16.27
C TYR A 231 18.73 12.85 15.40
N VAL A 232 18.18 13.93 15.97
CA VAL A 232 17.35 14.88 15.22
C VAL A 232 18.17 15.56 14.13
N ASN A 233 19.40 15.98 14.45
CA ASN A 233 20.29 16.65 13.49
C ASN A 233 20.59 15.78 12.28
N ASP A 234 20.83 14.50 12.48
CA ASP A 234 21.09 13.57 11.38
C ASP A 234 19.83 13.33 10.54
N LYS A 235 18.66 13.18 11.17
CA LYS A 235 17.38 13.01 10.46
C LYS A 235 16.97 14.22 9.63
N VAL A 236 17.32 15.44 10.05
CA VAL A 236 17.00 16.68 9.30
C VAL A 236 18.05 17.03 8.24
N LYS A 237 19.11 16.23 8.03
CA LYS A 237 20.06 16.46 6.93
C LYS A 237 19.51 16.06 5.57
N SER A 238 18.60 15.10 5.50
CA SER A 238 17.94 14.66 4.27
C SER A 238 16.53 15.24 4.14
N ASP A 239 15.85 14.94 3.03
CA ASP A 239 14.40 15.11 2.93
C ASP A 239 13.70 14.27 3.98
N ILE A 240 12.73 14.85 4.69
CA ILE A 240 12.01 14.14 5.76
C ILE A 240 10.64 13.68 5.30
N SER A 241 10.22 12.48 5.71
CA SER A 241 8.84 12.01 5.51
C SER A 241 7.91 12.60 6.58
N LEU A 242 6.59 12.59 6.34
CA LEU A 242 5.60 13.05 7.33
C LEU A 242 5.70 12.30 8.67
N LYS A 243 6.01 10.99 8.62
CA LYS A 243 6.23 10.20 9.84
C LYS A 243 7.47 10.68 10.60
N VAL A 244 8.55 10.96 9.87
CA VAL A 244 9.80 11.50 10.44
C VAL A 244 9.59 12.90 11.02
N SER A 245 8.85 13.78 10.35
CA SER A 245 8.49 15.10 10.89
C SER A 245 7.79 14.99 12.24
N TYR A 246 6.81 14.09 12.35
CA TYR A 246 6.09 13.84 13.60
C TYR A 246 6.99 13.24 14.68
N LEU A 247 7.84 12.26 14.32
CA LEU A 247 8.85 11.70 15.20
C LEU A 247 9.74 12.79 15.80
N ILE A 248 10.33 13.65 14.96
CA ILE A 248 11.20 14.75 15.39
C ILE A 248 10.44 15.70 16.32
N PHE A 249 9.24 16.11 15.94
CA PHE A 249 8.39 16.97 16.78
C PHE A 249 8.17 16.37 18.18
N CYS A 250 7.76 15.09 18.25
CA CYS A 250 7.55 14.41 19.52
C CYS A 250 8.84 14.30 20.35
N LEU A 251 9.98 14.02 19.72
CA LEU A 251 11.26 13.92 20.42
C LEU A 251 11.65 15.25 21.06
N ILE A 252 11.52 16.36 20.34
CA ILE A 252 11.83 17.70 20.85
C ILE A 252 10.89 18.06 22.00
N VAL A 253 9.58 17.88 21.79
CA VAL A 253 8.54 18.26 22.77
C VAL A 253 8.64 17.45 24.06
N LYS A 254 8.96 16.16 23.99
CA LYS A 254 9.10 15.32 25.19
C LYS A 254 10.45 15.51 25.90
N ASN A 255 11.47 15.99 25.19
CA ASN A 255 12.81 16.20 25.73
C ASN A 255 13.21 17.68 25.79
N LYS A 256 12.26 18.60 26.08
CA LYS A 256 12.46 20.07 26.00
C LYS A 256 13.75 20.56 26.67
N LYS A 257 14.09 20.01 27.84
CA LYS A 257 15.30 20.38 28.60
C LYS A 257 16.58 20.13 27.78
N LYS A 258 16.67 18.98 27.10
CA LYS A 258 17.81 18.60 26.25
C LYS A 258 17.94 19.51 25.02
N PHE A 259 16.82 19.99 24.49
CA PHE A 259 16.79 20.85 23.30
C PHE A 259 16.85 22.35 23.60
N ARG A 260 16.84 22.79 24.87
CA ARG A 260 16.67 24.21 25.25
C ARG A 260 17.62 25.16 24.53
N ASN A 261 18.91 24.82 24.48
CA ASN A 261 19.94 25.68 23.88
C ASN A 261 20.04 25.52 22.36
N TYR A 262 19.50 24.42 21.84
CA TYR A 262 19.58 24.07 20.42
C TYR A 262 18.31 24.42 19.63
N LEU A 263 17.20 24.67 20.32
CA LEU A 263 15.89 24.86 19.70
C LEU A 263 15.87 26.05 18.73
N HIS A 264 16.55 27.15 19.06
CA HIS A 264 16.61 28.32 18.18
C HIS A 264 17.29 28.01 16.85
N SER A 265 18.52 27.50 16.92
CA SER A 265 19.30 27.15 15.73
C SER A 265 18.61 26.08 14.89
N LEU A 266 17.95 25.11 15.54
CA LEU A 266 17.20 24.07 14.85
C LEU A 266 16.01 24.65 14.07
N ILE A 267 15.17 25.46 14.72
CA ILE A 267 14.02 26.09 14.05
C ILE A 267 14.50 26.96 12.90
N GLN A 268 15.55 27.75 13.10
CA GLN A 268 16.12 28.61 12.06
C GLN A 268 16.58 27.80 10.85
N ASN A 269 17.29 26.71 11.07
CA ASN A 269 17.69 25.80 9.99
C ASN A 269 16.44 25.23 9.27
N LEU A 270 15.48 24.69 10.02
CA LEU A 270 14.27 24.08 9.45
C LEU A 270 13.46 25.02 8.55
N ILE A 271 13.30 26.30 8.93
CA ILE A 271 12.53 27.28 8.14
C ILE A 271 13.31 27.83 6.93
N GLN A 272 14.64 27.77 6.95
CA GLN A 272 15.50 28.23 5.86
C GLN A 272 15.71 27.17 4.78
N ARG A 273 15.34 25.90 5.04
CA ARG A 273 15.42 24.83 4.04
C ARG A 273 14.32 24.96 2.99
N GLU A 274 14.66 24.57 1.76
CA GLU A 274 13.70 24.47 0.65
C GLU A 274 12.67 23.35 0.85
N ASP A 275 12.99 22.31 1.65
CA ASP A 275 12.05 21.24 1.97
C ASP A 275 10.85 21.79 2.75
N LYS A 276 9.70 21.84 2.08
CA LYS A 276 8.42 22.28 2.62
C LYS A 276 8.04 21.58 3.92
N ARG A 277 8.40 20.30 4.12
CA ARG A 277 8.10 19.56 5.36
C ARG A 277 8.96 20.02 6.52
N CYS A 278 10.22 20.37 6.27
CA CYS A 278 11.09 21.01 7.26
C CYS A 278 10.51 22.36 7.69
N LEU A 279 10.02 23.16 6.74
CA LEU A 279 9.33 24.41 7.03
C LEU A 279 8.08 24.17 7.90
N VAL A 280 7.22 23.19 7.55
CA VAL A 280 6.05 22.84 8.37
C VAL A 280 6.45 22.49 9.80
N LEU A 281 7.43 21.61 9.96
CA LEU A 281 7.95 21.21 11.27
C LEU A 281 8.47 22.42 12.06
N GLY A 282 9.23 23.31 11.41
CA GLY A 282 9.71 24.56 12.00
C GLY A 282 8.56 25.43 12.52
N ILE A 283 7.52 25.63 11.71
CA ILE A 283 6.36 26.44 12.11
C ILE A 283 5.59 25.78 13.27
N PHE A 284 5.45 24.45 13.28
CA PHE A 284 4.88 23.73 14.43
C PHE A 284 5.67 23.97 15.71
N LEU A 285 7.00 23.93 15.65
CA LEU A 285 7.85 24.20 16.80
C LEU A 285 7.74 25.66 17.26
N ILE A 286 7.71 26.62 16.33
CA ILE A 286 7.50 28.04 16.65
C ILE A 286 6.17 28.22 17.40
N SER A 287 5.11 27.60 16.90
CA SER A 287 3.78 27.70 17.49
C SER A 287 3.70 26.99 18.84
N TYR A 288 4.21 25.77 18.95
CA TYR A 288 4.22 24.99 20.19
C TYR A 288 4.98 25.69 21.33
N PHE A 289 6.13 26.31 21.02
CA PHE A 289 6.97 26.99 22.01
C PHE A 289 6.68 28.50 22.15
N ASN A 290 5.64 29.02 21.46
CA ASN A 290 5.29 30.44 21.44
C ASN A 290 6.47 31.37 21.08
N LYS A 291 7.23 31.01 20.04
CA LYS A 291 8.46 31.73 19.62
C LYS A 291 8.26 32.66 18.42
N ILE A 292 7.02 33.02 18.08
CA ILE A 292 6.73 33.81 16.88
C ILE A 292 7.48 35.14 16.85
N ASN A 293 7.57 35.84 17.97
CA ASN A 293 8.26 37.14 18.04
C ASN A 293 9.74 37.07 17.65
N ILE A 294 10.37 35.88 17.73
CA ILE A 294 11.78 35.71 17.41
C ILE A 294 11.98 35.31 15.94
N PHE A 295 11.02 34.58 15.37
CA PHE A 295 11.13 34.06 14.00
C PHE A 295 10.30 34.82 12.98
N LYS A 296 9.49 35.80 13.40
CA LYS A 296 8.57 36.53 12.52
C LYS A 296 9.26 37.14 11.31
N GLU A 297 10.44 37.73 11.50
CA GLU A 297 11.22 38.37 10.44
C GLU A 297 11.83 37.36 9.45
N ASN A 298 12.04 36.12 9.90
CA ASN A 298 12.57 35.04 9.06
C ASN A 298 11.47 34.30 8.27
N LEU A 299 10.19 34.67 8.45
CA LEU A 299 9.07 34.06 7.77
C LEU A 299 8.54 35.00 6.68
N SER A 300 8.43 34.49 5.44
CA SER A 300 7.71 35.19 4.38
C SER A 300 6.24 35.43 4.78
N SER A 301 5.57 36.38 4.11
CA SER A 301 4.14 36.65 4.30
C SER A 301 3.27 35.38 4.16
N GLU A 302 3.66 34.49 3.25
CA GLU A 302 3.02 33.19 3.03
C GLU A 302 3.24 32.23 4.20
N ASN A 303 4.46 32.16 4.72
CA ASN A 303 4.81 31.33 5.87
C ASN A 303 4.14 31.84 7.15
N LEU A 304 3.98 33.16 7.31
CA LEU A 304 3.20 33.77 8.39
C LEU A 304 1.72 33.39 8.27
N SER A 305 1.16 33.42 7.04
CA SER A 305 -0.21 32.97 6.78
C SER A 305 -0.41 31.49 7.09
N LEU A 306 0.66 30.70 7.01
CA LEU A 306 0.69 29.29 7.40
C LEU A 306 0.75 29.13 8.92
N PHE A 307 1.59 29.92 9.60
CA PHE A 307 1.69 29.97 11.06
C PHE A 307 0.33 30.26 11.72
N PHE A 308 -0.40 31.28 11.26
CA PHE A 308 -1.70 31.62 11.84
C PHE A 308 -2.76 30.52 11.64
N LEU A 309 -2.68 29.76 10.53
CA LEU A 309 -3.56 28.60 10.34
C LEU A 309 -3.29 27.48 11.36
N ILE A 310 -2.02 27.31 11.75
CA ILE A 310 -1.58 26.28 12.68
C ILE A 310 -1.94 26.67 14.12
N GLN A 311 -1.68 27.92 14.50
CA GLN A 311 -1.95 28.45 15.83
C GLN A 311 -3.41 28.24 16.26
N ASN A 312 -4.36 28.42 15.32
CA ASN A 312 -5.79 28.29 15.59
C ASN A 312 -6.29 26.84 15.71
N LYS A 313 -5.46 25.84 15.40
CA LYS A 313 -5.86 24.41 15.36
C LYS A 313 -5.14 23.54 16.39
N ILE A 314 -4.27 24.16 17.17
CA ILE A 314 -3.32 23.47 18.02
C ILE A 314 -4.01 23.02 19.32
N ASN A 315 -4.49 21.77 19.32
CA ASN A 315 -4.61 20.98 20.55
C ASN A 315 -3.56 19.87 20.46
N LEU A 316 -2.33 20.21 20.86
CA LEU A 316 -1.05 19.59 20.50
C LEU A 316 -0.77 18.19 21.07
N LYS A 317 -1.76 17.54 21.72
CA LYS A 317 -1.55 16.25 22.38
C LYS A 317 -1.75 15.04 21.47
N GLU A 318 -2.33 15.22 20.29
CA GLU A 318 -2.79 14.10 19.45
C GLU A 318 -2.10 14.04 18.09
N ARG A 319 -1.56 12.87 17.75
CA ARG A 319 -0.93 12.53 16.46
C ARG A 319 -1.80 12.92 15.26
N GLU A 320 -3.11 12.76 15.41
CA GLU A 320 -4.10 13.07 14.38
C GLU A 320 -4.17 14.57 14.09
N CYS A 321 -4.08 15.42 15.13
CA CYS A 321 -4.06 16.87 14.98
C CYS A 321 -2.83 17.34 14.19
N PHE A 322 -1.65 16.80 14.53
CA PHE A 322 -0.41 17.09 13.79
C PHE A 322 -0.53 16.65 12.33
N THR A 323 -0.92 15.40 12.09
CA THR A 323 -1.05 14.83 10.74
C THR A 323 -2.07 15.59 9.89
N ARG A 324 -3.24 15.89 10.45
CA ARG A 324 -4.30 16.64 9.76
C ARG A 324 -3.85 18.06 9.40
N THR A 325 -3.15 18.71 10.32
CA THR A 325 -2.65 20.08 10.14
C THR A 325 -1.51 20.12 9.12
N GLU A 326 -0.55 19.18 9.18
CA GLU A 326 0.50 19.04 8.16
C GLU A 326 -0.07 18.75 6.75
N LEU A 327 -1.08 17.90 6.65
CA LEU A 327 -1.77 17.64 5.37
C LEU A 327 -2.46 18.90 4.83
N GLN A 328 -3.11 19.68 5.70
CA GLN A 328 -3.75 20.94 5.31
C GLN A 328 -2.71 21.97 4.85
N ILE A 329 -1.58 22.06 5.55
CA ILE A 329 -0.46 22.92 5.16
C ILE A 329 0.13 22.50 3.82
N THR A 330 0.42 21.20 3.66
CA THR A 330 0.98 20.66 2.42
C THR A 330 0.05 20.93 1.25
N LYS A 331 -1.27 20.79 1.46
CA LYS A 331 -2.28 21.19 0.46
C LYS A 331 -2.18 22.68 0.15
N LYS A 332 -2.19 23.56 1.16
CA LYS A 332 -2.10 25.01 0.95
C LYS A 332 -0.81 25.43 0.24
N LEU A 333 0.34 24.85 0.59
CA LEU A 333 1.62 25.10 -0.08
C LEU A 333 1.66 24.58 -1.52
N ARG A 334 0.94 23.48 -1.82
CA ARG A 334 0.73 23.04 -3.20
C ARG A 334 -0.18 24.01 -3.95
N GLU A 335 -1.24 24.48 -3.31
CA GLU A 335 -2.16 25.45 -3.91
C GLU A 335 -1.45 26.76 -4.27
N ILE A 336 -0.60 27.29 -3.37
CA ILE A 336 0.23 28.48 -3.63
C ILE A 336 1.14 28.24 -4.84
N ASN A 337 1.92 27.15 -4.81
CA ASN A 337 2.82 26.81 -5.93
C ASN A 337 2.07 26.64 -7.26
N ILE A 338 0.87 26.05 -7.24
CA ILE A 338 0.04 25.93 -8.44
C ILE A 338 -0.41 27.31 -8.91
N LYS A 339 -0.82 28.22 -8.02
CA LYS A 339 -1.24 29.59 -8.40
C LYS A 339 -0.10 30.37 -9.07
N GLU A 340 1.08 30.38 -8.45
CA GLU A 340 2.26 31.05 -9.00
C GLU A 340 2.61 30.53 -10.40
N ASN A 341 2.57 29.20 -10.56
CA ASN A 341 2.80 28.59 -11.87
C ASN A 341 1.67 28.94 -12.85
N LEU A 342 0.39 28.94 -12.46
CA LEU A 342 -0.73 29.24 -13.37
C LEU A 342 -0.62 30.64 -13.98
N ASP A 343 -0.26 31.64 -13.15
CA ASP A 343 -0.09 33.02 -13.61
C ASP A 343 0.99 33.13 -14.69
N SER A 344 2.03 32.29 -14.62
CA SER A 344 3.10 32.27 -15.62
C SER A 344 2.65 31.78 -17.01
N PHE A 345 1.52 31.07 -17.13
CA PHE A 345 0.98 30.52 -18.39
C PHE A 345 -0.16 31.36 -18.99
N LYS A 346 -0.76 32.29 -18.24
CA LYS A 346 -1.82 33.15 -18.76
C LYS A 346 -1.28 34.04 -19.89
N GLY A 347 -1.93 33.98 -21.04
CA GLY A 347 -1.53 34.71 -22.24
C GLY A 347 -0.30 34.15 -22.97
N LYS A 348 0.26 33.02 -22.52
CA LYS A 348 1.40 32.38 -23.20
C LYS A 348 0.96 31.18 -24.00
N ILE A 349 1.63 30.99 -25.14
CA ILE A 349 1.49 29.82 -25.99
C ILE A 349 2.40 28.72 -25.44
N TYR A 350 1.89 27.52 -25.30
CA TYR A 350 2.67 26.34 -24.91
C TYR A 350 2.17 25.09 -25.63
N HIS A 351 3.03 24.07 -25.68
CA HIS A 351 2.81 22.84 -26.40
C HIS A 351 2.53 21.71 -25.40
N THR A 352 1.50 20.93 -25.65
CA THR A 352 0.99 19.93 -24.71
C THR A 352 0.31 18.79 -25.45
N LYS A 353 -0.05 17.74 -24.72
CA LYS A 353 -0.64 16.51 -25.21
C LYS A 353 -2.05 16.33 -24.66
N VAL A 354 -2.98 15.85 -25.47
CA VAL A 354 -4.33 15.47 -25.02
C VAL A 354 -4.25 14.19 -24.19
N LEU A 355 -4.66 14.28 -22.92
CA LEU A 355 -4.71 13.14 -22.00
C LEU A 355 -6.03 12.38 -22.10
N SER A 356 -7.12 13.12 -22.20
CA SER A 356 -8.47 12.57 -22.24
C SER A 356 -9.44 13.59 -22.80
N ILE A 357 -10.63 13.10 -23.15
CA ILE A 357 -11.76 13.90 -23.61
C ILE A 357 -12.81 13.85 -22.51
N TRP A 358 -13.38 15.00 -22.13
CA TRP A 358 -14.33 15.07 -21.03
C TRP A 358 -15.37 16.18 -21.18
N LYS A 359 -16.66 15.82 -21.14
CA LYS A 359 -17.83 16.69 -21.31
C LYS A 359 -17.72 17.58 -22.55
N TYR A 360 -17.25 18.82 -22.38
CA TYR A 360 -17.08 19.84 -23.43
C TYR A 360 -15.61 20.26 -23.61
N HIS A 361 -14.66 19.50 -23.06
CA HIS A 361 -13.25 19.88 -23.01
C HIS A 361 -12.32 18.71 -23.38
N TYR A 362 -11.21 19.05 -24.01
CA TYR A 362 -10.01 18.23 -24.02
C TYR A 362 -9.20 18.51 -22.76
N VAL A 363 -8.79 17.46 -22.05
CA VAL A 363 -7.92 17.56 -20.88
C VAL A 363 -6.48 17.48 -21.35
N LEU A 364 -5.71 18.52 -21.08
CA LEU A 364 -4.35 18.67 -21.58
C LEU A 364 -3.32 18.39 -20.50
N HIS A 365 -2.24 17.72 -20.89
CA HIS A 365 -1.13 17.41 -20.01
C HIS A 365 -0.40 18.68 -19.56
N SER A 366 -0.34 18.92 -18.27
CA SER A 366 0.29 20.11 -17.72
C SER A 366 1.82 20.03 -17.64
N GLY A 367 2.45 18.96 -18.13
CA GLY A 367 3.91 18.78 -18.07
C GLY A 367 4.43 18.51 -16.66
N ASN A 368 5.75 18.62 -16.48
CA ASN A 368 6.41 18.55 -15.17
C ASN A 368 6.35 19.88 -14.39
N TYR A 369 5.54 20.84 -14.83
CA TYR A 369 5.46 22.19 -14.26
C TYR A 369 4.69 22.27 -12.94
N GLY A 370 4.39 21.13 -12.29
CA GLY A 370 3.64 21.08 -11.02
C GLY A 370 2.19 21.59 -11.12
N LEU A 371 1.69 21.83 -12.33
CA LEU A 371 0.36 22.34 -12.61
C LEU A 371 -0.68 21.23 -12.65
N LYS A 372 -1.95 21.57 -12.36
CA LYS A 372 -3.08 20.71 -12.70
C LYS A 372 -3.26 20.66 -14.22
N PRO A 373 -3.82 19.57 -14.78
CA PRO A 373 -4.16 19.50 -16.20
C PRO A 373 -4.99 20.70 -16.66
N SER A 374 -4.62 21.28 -17.79
CA SER A 374 -5.34 22.41 -18.40
C SER A 374 -6.57 21.92 -19.17
N LEU A 375 -7.54 22.79 -19.39
CA LEU A 375 -8.76 22.47 -20.11
C LEU A 375 -8.88 23.28 -21.41
N LEU A 376 -9.10 22.58 -22.52
CA LEU A 376 -9.34 23.16 -23.83
C LEU A 376 -10.79 22.91 -24.23
N PRO A 377 -11.69 23.91 -24.15
CA PRO A 377 -13.08 23.76 -24.59
C PRO A 377 -13.15 23.36 -26.07
N PHE A 378 -14.10 22.51 -26.45
CA PHE A 378 -14.33 22.13 -27.85
C PHE A 378 -14.59 23.36 -28.72
N ASP A 379 -15.31 24.34 -28.20
CA ASP A 379 -15.60 25.60 -28.89
C ASP A 379 -14.35 26.47 -29.11
N GLU A 380 -13.25 26.20 -28.42
CA GLU A 380 -11.95 26.88 -28.55
C GLU A 380 -10.94 26.07 -29.36
N THR A 381 -11.36 24.94 -29.96
CA THR A 381 -10.54 24.11 -30.87
C THR A 381 -10.82 24.37 -32.34
N ILE A 382 -9.79 24.29 -33.17
CA ILE A 382 -9.90 24.43 -34.63
C ILE A 382 -10.14 23.08 -35.33
N GLU A 383 -9.92 21.98 -34.61
CA GLU A 383 -9.97 20.62 -35.14
C GLU A 383 -10.50 19.65 -34.07
N THR A 384 -10.89 18.45 -34.51
CA THR A 384 -11.24 17.36 -33.58
C THR A 384 -9.97 16.64 -33.16
N LEU A 385 -9.71 16.58 -31.85
CA LEU A 385 -8.49 16.00 -31.30
C LEU A 385 -8.74 14.61 -30.73
N LYS A 386 -7.74 13.74 -30.82
CA LYS A 386 -7.72 12.39 -30.23
C LYS A 386 -6.83 12.36 -28.99
N ILE A 387 -7.05 11.34 -28.17
CA ILE A 387 -6.17 11.04 -27.03
C ILE A 387 -4.77 10.80 -27.58
N ASN A 388 -3.79 11.45 -26.94
CA ASN A 388 -2.38 11.49 -27.29
C ASN A 388 -1.94 12.48 -28.37
N ASP A 389 -2.86 13.24 -28.98
CA ASP A 389 -2.48 14.27 -29.95
C ASP A 389 -1.67 15.38 -29.27
N GLN A 390 -0.68 15.90 -29.99
CA GLN A 390 0.13 17.05 -29.59
C GLN A 390 -0.51 18.33 -30.13
N VAL A 391 -0.68 19.33 -29.27
CA VAL A 391 -1.37 20.57 -29.59
C VAL A 391 -0.65 21.78 -29.00
N SER A 392 -0.62 22.87 -29.77
CA SER A 392 -0.20 24.19 -29.29
C SER A 392 -1.44 24.97 -28.84
N VAL A 393 -1.41 25.53 -27.63
CA VAL A 393 -2.55 26.27 -27.05
C VAL A 393 -2.06 27.53 -26.36
N ILE A 394 -2.94 28.53 -26.25
CA ILE A 394 -2.72 29.74 -25.44
C ILE A 394 -3.56 29.70 -24.16
N GLY A 395 -2.99 30.10 -23.03
CA GLY A 395 -3.72 30.24 -21.77
C GLY A 395 -4.67 31.45 -21.77
N LEU A 396 -5.99 31.23 -21.69
CA LEU A 396 -7.00 32.29 -21.70
C LEU A 396 -7.39 32.78 -20.31
N HIS A 397 -7.72 31.85 -19.41
CA HIS A 397 -8.33 32.18 -18.12
C HIS A 397 -7.84 31.24 -17.02
N ILE A 398 -7.57 31.83 -15.85
CA ILE A 398 -7.24 31.10 -14.64
C ILE A 398 -8.45 31.08 -13.74
N ASP A 399 -8.97 29.88 -13.49
CA ASP A 399 -9.98 29.65 -12.48
C ASP A 399 -9.28 29.44 -11.12
N ASN A 400 -9.17 30.53 -10.37
CA ASN A 400 -8.51 30.55 -9.06
C ASN A 400 -9.20 29.68 -8.00
N LYS A 401 -10.49 29.38 -8.16
CA LYS A 401 -11.23 28.51 -7.24
C LYS A 401 -10.82 27.05 -7.45
N ASN A 402 -10.59 26.67 -8.70
CA ASN A 402 -10.27 25.30 -9.09
C ASN A 402 -8.78 25.06 -9.34
N LEU A 403 -7.98 26.12 -9.39
CA LEU A 403 -6.57 26.13 -9.75
C LEU A 403 -6.35 25.50 -11.13
N ARG A 404 -7.05 26.01 -12.14
CA ARG A 404 -6.98 25.48 -13.51
C ARG A 404 -6.80 26.58 -14.53
N LEU A 405 -6.08 26.24 -15.59
CA LEU A 405 -5.93 27.05 -16.78
C LEU A 405 -6.89 26.56 -17.86
N TYR A 406 -7.71 27.48 -18.39
CA TYR A 406 -8.48 27.28 -19.61
C TYR A 406 -7.70 27.81 -20.79
N THR A 407 -7.71 27.07 -21.88
CA THR A 407 -6.86 27.34 -23.05
C THR A 407 -7.64 27.43 -24.34
N SER A 408 -6.99 27.90 -25.41
CA SER A 408 -7.57 27.94 -26.76
C SER A 408 -6.56 27.65 -27.85
N GLN A 409 -7.01 27.02 -28.93
CA GLN A 409 -6.30 26.97 -30.21
C GLN A 409 -6.77 28.11 -31.14
N LYS A 410 -8.06 28.45 -31.12
CA LYS A 410 -8.63 29.50 -32.00
C LYS A 410 -7.99 30.87 -31.78
N GLN A 411 -7.56 31.17 -30.57
CA GLN A 411 -7.05 32.48 -30.18
C GLN A 411 -5.50 32.58 -30.19
N LEU A 412 -4.79 31.59 -30.73
CA LEU A 412 -3.31 31.58 -30.78
C LEU A 412 -2.71 32.82 -31.46
N LYS A 413 -3.42 33.41 -32.44
CA LYS A 413 -2.97 34.57 -33.22
C LYS A 413 -3.66 35.88 -32.84
N ASN A 414 -4.48 35.89 -31.78
CA ASN A 414 -5.27 37.06 -31.41
C ASN A 414 -4.49 38.01 -30.49
N HIS A 415 -4.55 39.32 -30.75
CA HIS A 415 -3.96 40.34 -29.89
C HIS A 415 -4.75 40.60 -28.60
N SER A 416 -6.04 40.26 -28.57
CA SER A 416 -6.87 40.34 -27.37
C SER A 416 -7.48 38.98 -27.07
N LEU A 417 -7.20 38.47 -25.87
CA LEU A 417 -7.70 37.17 -25.40
C LEU A 417 -9.04 37.37 -24.72
N ARG A 418 -10.03 36.58 -25.11
CA ARG A 418 -11.37 36.59 -24.51
C ARG A 418 -11.70 35.20 -23.98
N PHE A 419 -12.25 35.15 -22.77
CA PHE A 419 -12.73 33.91 -22.19
C PHE A 419 -14.25 33.98 -22.06
N ASN A 420 -14.93 33.00 -22.66
CA ASN A 420 -16.37 32.84 -22.49
C ASN A 420 -16.66 32.14 -21.15
N PRO A 421 -17.37 32.77 -20.20
CA PRO A 421 -17.68 32.15 -18.91
C PRO A 421 -18.46 30.84 -19.03
N LYS A 422 -19.18 30.59 -20.14
CA LYS A 422 -19.85 29.32 -20.41
C LYS A 422 -18.87 28.14 -20.50
N HIS A 423 -17.59 28.41 -20.78
CA HIS A 423 -16.55 27.39 -20.82
C HIS A 423 -16.06 26.99 -19.42
N LEU A 424 -16.45 27.74 -18.36
CA LEU A 424 -16.17 27.31 -16.99
C LEU A 424 -16.84 25.97 -16.77
N ASN A 425 -16.00 25.00 -16.44
CA ASN A 425 -16.45 23.71 -16.04
C ASN A 425 -17.04 23.79 -14.62
N ILE A 426 -18.35 24.00 -14.56
CA ILE A 426 -19.15 23.89 -13.34
C ILE A 426 -19.97 22.61 -13.50
N LEU A 427 -19.62 21.58 -12.72
CA LEU A 427 -20.56 20.49 -12.50
C LEU A 427 -21.76 21.06 -11.76
N ASN A 428 -22.94 20.78 -12.27
CA ASN A 428 -24.18 21.18 -11.64
C ASN A 428 -24.79 20.00 -10.90
N LYS A 429 -25.66 20.32 -9.94
CA LYS A 429 -26.61 19.32 -9.46
C LYS A 429 -27.37 18.76 -10.67
N ASP A 430 -27.63 17.46 -10.64
CA ASP A 430 -28.34 16.67 -11.64
C ASP A 430 -27.53 16.34 -12.92
N ASP A 431 -26.25 16.75 -13.01
CA ASP A 431 -25.34 16.27 -14.06
C ASP A 431 -25.10 14.74 -13.94
N ILE A 432 -24.93 14.06 -15.08
CA ILE A 432 -24.65 12.60 -15.14
C ILE A 432 -23.16 12.35 -15.35
N ILE A 433 -22.57 11.47 -14.53
CA ILE A 433 -21.15 11.08 -14.59
C ILE A 433 -21.00 9.57 -14.64
N LYS A 434 -20.28 9.06 -15.64
CA LYS A 434 -19.93 7.64 -15.73
C LYS A 434 -18.69 7.30 -14.91
N CYS A 435 -18.79 6.34 -14.01
CA CYS A 435 -17.71 5.94 -13.10
C CYS A 435 -17.36 4.45 -13.25
N LYS A 436 -16.06 4.12 -13.15
CA LYS A 436 -15.61 2.77 -12.79
C LYS A 436 -15.78 2.55 -11.29
N ILE A 437 -16.26 1.37 -10.93
CA ILE A 437 -16.54 0.98 -9.56
C ILE A 437 -15.45 0.01 -9.10
N PHE A 438 -14.82 0.34 -7.97
CA PHE A 438 -13.80 -0.49 -7.34
C PHE A 438 -14.29 -0.88 -5.95
N PHE A 439 -14.28 -2.18 -5.68
CA PHE A 439 -14.59 -2.72 -4.36
C PHE A 439 -13.27 -2.93 -3.61
N ASN A 440 -13.11 -2.23 -2.49
CA ASN A 440 -12.17 -2.60 -1.44
C ASN A 440 -12.98 -3.18 -0.28
N ASP A 441 -12.38 -4.07 0.50
CA ASP A 441 -13.02 -4.88 1.56
C ASP A 441 -13.90 -4.11 2.57
N GLU A 442 -13.78 -2.78 2.65
CA GLU A 442 -14.63 -1.93 3.50
C GLU A 442 -15.28 -0.73 2.78
N ARG A 443 -14.96 -0.44 1.51
CA ARG A 443 -15.39 0.79 0.83
C ARG A 443 -15.52 0.64 -0.68
N ILE A 444 -16.61 1.19 -1.22
CA ILE A 444 -16.79 1.40 -2.66
C ILE A 444 -16.05 2.67 -3.08
N ARG A 445 -15.11 2.53 -4.01
CA ARG A 445 -14.39 3.64 -4.63
C ARG A 445 -14.89 3.85 -6.05
N LEU A 446 -15.30 5.08 -6.33
CA LEU A 446 -15.70 5.50 -7.67
C LEU A 446 -14.55 6.26 -8.34
N SER A 447 -14.20 5.87 -9.56
CA SER A 447 -13.26 6.60 -10.41
C SER A 447 -13.95 7.03 -11.71
N PRO A 448 -14.20 8.32 -11.91
CA PRO A 448 -14.85 8.77 -13.13
C PRO A 448 -14.03 8.46 -14.37
N ILE A 449 -14.72 8.00 -15.41
CA ILE A 449 -14.09 7.67 -16.68
C ILE A 449 -13.72 8.98 -17.38
N GLY A 450 -12.45 9.10 -17.79
CA GLY A 450 -11.93 10.27 -18.51
C GLY A 450 -11.37 11.40 -17.64
N LEU A 451 -11.51 11.36 -16.32
CA LEU A 451 -11.08 12.45 -15.42
C LEU A 451 -9.79 12.19 -14.63
N GLY A 452 -9.18 11.02 -14.82
CA GLY A 452 -7.98 10.62 -14.08
C GLY A 452 -8.22 10.44 -12.58
N LYS A 453 -7.16 10.37 -11.78
CA LYS A 453 -7.22 10.17 -10.31
C LYS A 453 -7.62 11.44 -9.53
N ASP A 454 -7.73 12.57 -10.21
CA ASP A 454 -7.87 13.89 -9.58
C ASP A 454 -9.32 14.24 -9.25
N PHE A 455 -10.28 13.58 -9.91
CA PHE A 455 -11.70 13.73 -9.63
C PHE A 455 -12.19 12.60 -8.72
N LYS A 456 -12.94 12.97 -7.68
CA LYS A 456 -13.51 12.05 -6.70
C LYS A 456 -15.03 12.10 -6.74
N CYS A 457 -15.64 10.94 -6.95
CA CYS A 457 -17.05 10.72 -6.66
C CYS A 457 -17.16 10.06 -5.28
N MET A 458 -18.13 10.50 -4.48
CA MET A 458 -18.51 9.84 -3.25
C MET A 458 -20.00 9.50 -3.27
N LEU A 459 -20.34 8.29 -2.87
CA LEU A 459 -21.75 7.91 -2.73
C LEU A 459 -22.38 8.70 -1.59
N MET A 460 -23.59 9.21 -1.81
CA MET A 460 -24.39 9.91 -0.78
C MET A 460 -24.80 9.00 0.38
N LYS A 461 -24.94 7.71 0.11
CA LYS A 461 -25.40 6.68 1.04
C LYS A 461 -24.44 5.49 0.99
N LYS A 462 -24.52 4.62 2.00
CA LYS A 462 -23.88 3.30 1.94
C LYS A 462 -24.65 2.45 0.95
N TYR A 463 -23.90 1.67 0.19
CA TYR A 463 -24.38 0.70 -0.79
C TYR A 463 -23.49 -0.54 -0.64
N ASP A 464 -24.05 -1.70 -0.91
CA ASP A 464 -23.36 -2.97 -0.86
C ASP A 464 -22.86 -3.38 -2.25
N THR A 465 -21.99 -4.38 -2.31
CA THR A 465 -21.45 -4.91 -3.57
C THR A 465 -22.56 -5.40 -4.51
N ALA A 466 -23.64 -5.94 -3.95
CA ALA A 466 -24.82 -6.41 -4.69
C ALA A 466 -25.57 -5.29 -5.41
N ASP A 467 -25.48 -4.04 -4.96
CA ASP A 467 -26.15 -2.88 -5.57
C ASP A 467 -25.49 -2.44 -6.89
N PHE A 468 -24.31 -2.99 -7.23
CA PHE A 468 -23.49 -2.60 -8.38
C PHE A 468 -23.07 -3.81 -9.22
N PRO A 469 -23.98 -4.38 -10.03
CA PRO A 469 -23.67 -5.54 -10.87
C PRO A 469 -22.68 -5.25 -12.00
N LEU A 470 -22.43 -3.98 -12.32
CA LEU A 470 -21.57 -3.55 -13.42
C LEU A 470 -20.25 -2.95 -12.91
N LYS A 471 -19.13 -3.26 -13.58
CA LYS A 471 -17.80 -2.65 -13.32
C LYS A 471 -17.75 -1.14 -13.61
N SER A 472 -18.76 -0.61 -14.30
CA SER A 472 -18.96 0.83 -14.49
C SER A 472 -20.44 1.16 -14.65
N GLN A 473 -20.89 2.26 -14.04
CA GLN A 473 -22.28 2.74 -14.11
C GLN A 473 -22.31 4.27 -14.20
N GLU A 474 -23.46 4.80 -14.60
CA GLU A 474 -23.74 6.23 -14.58
C GLU A 474 -24.30 6.64 -13.22
N PHE A 475 -23.92 7.84 -12.79
CA PHE A 475 -24.29 8.39 -11.50
C PHE A 475 -24.78 9.81 -11.67
N VAL A 476 -25.85 10.19 -10.97
CA VAL A 476 -26.35 11.56 -10.92
C VAL A 476 -25.67 12.35 -9.81
N VAL A 477 -25.20 13.55 -10.13
CA VAL A 477 -24.60 14.48 -9.17
C VAL A 477 -25.70 15.07 -8.29
N THR A 478 -25.68 14.71 -7.02
CA THR A 478 -26.68 15.21 -6.05
C THR A 478 -26.19 16.43 -5.28
N GLN A 479 -24.88 16.52 -5.07
CA GLN A 479 -24.25 17.66 -4.41
C GLN A 479 -22.86 17.90 -4.97
N VAL A 480 -22.59 19.15 -5.35
CA VAL A 480 -21.26 19.58 -5.77
C VAL A 480 -20.55 20.18 -4.57
N ILE A 481 -19.61 19.45 -3.98
CA ILE A 481 -18.79 19.96 -2.87
C ILE A 481 -17.72 20.90 -3.45
N ASN A 482 -17.10 20.47 -4.54
CA ASN A 482 -16.35 21.31 -5.46
C ASN A 482 -16.33 20.66 -6.87
N PRO A 483 -15.84 21.34 -7.89
CA PRO A 483 -15.84 20.84 -9.28
C PRO A 483 -15.05 19.54 -9.53
N PHE A 484 -14.33 19.00 -8.55
CA PHE A 484 -13.64 17.69 -8.60
C PHE A 484 -14.03 16.76 -7.46
N PHE A 485 -14.99 17.17 -6.63
CA PHE A 485 -15.53 16.36 -5.55
C PHE A 485 -17.03 16.52 -5.50
N VAL A 486 -17.71 15.49 -5.94
CA VAL A 486 -19.16 15.45 -6.01
C VAL A 486 -19.67 14.30 -5.17
N LYS A 487 -20.83 14.52 -4.55
CA LYS A 487 -21.66 13.43 -4.07
C LYS A 487 -22.60 13.00 -5.16
N VAL A 488 -22.73 11.69 -5.31
CA VAL A 488 -23.49 11.10 -6.40
C VAL A 488 -24.42 10.00 -5.88
N LEU A 489 -25.47 9.73 -6.65
CA LEU A 489 -26.32 8.54 -6.50
C LEU A 489 -26.24 7.71 -7.78
N PRO A 490 -26.29 6.37 -7.70
CA PRO A 490 -26.48 5.56 -8.90
C PRO A 490 -27.78 5.96 -9.59
N LEU A 491 -27.73 5.98 -10.93
CA LEU A 491 -28.93 6.06 -11.77
C LEU A 491 -29.57 4.69 -11.93
#